data_AF-A0AAN4QZM0-F1
#
_entry.id   AF-A0AAN4QZM0-F1
#
_cell.length_a   1.000
_cell.length_b   1.000
_cell.length_c   1.000
_cell.angle_alpha   90.00
_cell.angle_beta   90.00
_cell.angle_gamma   90.00
#
_symmetry.space_group_name_H-M   'P 1'
#
loop_
_entity.id
_entity.type
_entity.pdbx_description
1 polymer ?
#
loop_
_entity_poly.entity_id
_entity_poly.type
_entity_poly.pdbx_seq_one_letter_code
_entity_poly.pdbx_strand_id
1 'polypeptide(L)'
;MSVEASVTITGNLLDAGISDLWAKSVSQKHARILQRIGAHHIINAETDAGKRVGHLVAGNYLDYIEIDGPYNVVKIHTPLYAVGRNIEDVQVHDKYGVTAVGIKAPARNSSTVPRN
;
A
#
# COMPACT_ATOMS: atom_id res chain seq x y z
N MET A 1 -3.02 -5.59 -22.85
CA MET A 1 -4.49 -5.52 -23.02
C MET A 1 -4.80 -4.26 -23.80
N SER A 2 -5.59 -4.34 -24.88
CA SER A 2 -6.02 -3.13 -25.60
C SER A 2 -7.06 -2.36 -24.79
N VAL A 3 -6.99 -1.03 -24.79
CA VAL A 3 -7.96 -0.14 -24.12
C VAL A 3 -9.36 -0.33 -24.71
N GLU A 4 -9.45 -0.42 -26.03
CA GLU A 4 -10.73 -0.59 -26.74
C GLU A 4 -11.40 -1.91 -26.36
N ALA A 5 -10.65 -3.01 -26.35
CA ALA A 5 -11.16 -4.31 -25.94
C ALA A 5 -11.68 -4.30 -24.50
N SER A 6 -10.94 -3.67 -23.57
CA SER A 6 -11.35 -3.54 -22.17
C SER A 6 -12.66 -2.76 -22.00
N VAL A 7 -12.80 -1.65 -22.75
CA VAL A 7 -14.00 -0.81 -22.72
C VAL A 7 -15.19 -1.56 -23.31
N THR A 8 -15.01 -2.23 -24.45
CA THR A 8 -16.08 -3.01 -25.09
C THR A 8 -16.56 -4.16 -24.21
N ILE A 9 -15.65 -4.92 -23.61
CA ILE A 9 -16.01 -6.02 -22.70
C ILE A 9 -16.77 -5.47 -21.50
N THR A 10 -16.31 -4.34 -20.93
CA THR A 10 -16.99 -3.72 -19.79
C THR A 10 -18.40 -3.27 -20.13
N GLY A 11 -18.59 -2.61 -21.28
CA GLY A 11 -19.92 -2.22 -21.76
C GLY A 11 -20.85 -3.42 -21.91
N ASN A 12 -20.37 -4.49 -22.54
CA ASN A 12 -21.17 -5.71 -22.72
C ASN A 12 -21.59 -6.36 -21.39
N LEU A 13 -20.72 -6.34 -20.38
CA LEU A 13 -21.02 -6.89 -19.06
C LEU A 13 -22.05 -6.03 -18.31
N LEU A 14 -21.98 -4.70 -18.47
CA LEU A 14 -22.97 -3.78 -17.91
C LEU A 14 -24.33 -3.94 -18.60
N ASP A 15 -24.34 -4.09 -19.92
CA ASP A 15 -25.57 -4.38 -20.68
C ASP A 15 -26.19 -5.73 -20.27
N ALA A 16 -25.36 -6.69 -19.87
CA ALA A 16 -25.79 -7.97 -19.29
C ALA A 16 -26.32 -7.87 -17.84
N GLY A 17 -26.34 -6.67 -17.25
CA GLY A 17 -26.86 -6.41 -15.91
C GLY A 17 -25.91 -6.78 -14.77
N ILE A 18 -24.61 -6.94 -15.03
CA ILE A 18 -23.62 -7.20 -13.98
C ILE A 18 -23.46 -5.96 -13.09
N SER A 19 -23.85 -6.08 -11.83
CA SER A 19 -23.84 -4.99 -10.85
C SER A 19 -22.54 -4.86 -10.05
N ASP A 20 -21.70 -5.89 -10.01
CA ASP A 20 -20.39 -5.85 -9.36
C ASP A 20 -19.30 -6.16 -10.38
N LEU A 21 -18.58 -5.12 -10.81
CA LEU A 21 -17.63 -5.21 -11.90
C LEU A 21 -16.30 -4.56 -11.49
N TRP A 22 -15.25 -5.37 -11.52
CA TRP A 22 -13.87 -4.97 -11.29
C TRP A 22 -13.12 -4.90 -12.62
N ALA A 23 -12.74 -3.69 -13.02
CA ALA A 23 -12.04 -3.43 -14.26
C ALA A 23 -10.60 -2.97 -13.99
N LYS A 24 -9.63 -3.56 -14.72
CA LYS A 24 -8.25 -3.11 -14.69
C LYS A 24 -8.04 -1.97 -15.69
N SER A 25 -7.43 -0.89 -15.22
CA SER A 25 -6.96 0.20 -16.07
C SER A 25 -5.43 0.18 -16.22
N VAL A 26 -4.94 0.68 -17.35
CA VAL A 26 -3.49 0.78 -17.64
C VAL A 26 -3.00 2.23 -17.66
N SER A 27 -3.92 3.19 -17.54
CA SER A 27 -3.64 4.61 -17.49
C SER A 27 -4.81 5.37 -16.85
N GLN A 28 -4.57 6.59 -16.38
CA GLN A 28 -5.64 7.44 -15.86
C GLN A 28 -6.72 7.77 -16.90
N LYS A 29 -6.35 7.89 -18.18
CA LYS A 29 -7.32 8.12 -19.26
C LYS A 29 -8.25 6.90 -19.42
N HIS A 30 -7.68 5.70 -19.41
CA HIS A 30 -8.45 4.47 -19.48
C HIS A 30 -9.37 4.30 -18.26
N ALA A 31 -8.85 4.55 -17.05
CA ALA A 31 -9.65 4.53 -15.82
C ALA A 31 -10.87 5.46 -15.91
N ARG A 32 -10.67 6.68 -16.42
CA ARG A 32 -11.74 7.68 -16.56
C ARG A 32 -12.81 7.25 -17.55
N ILE A 33 -12.45 6.51 -18.60
CA ILE A 33 -13.42 5.93 -19.55
C ILE A 33 -14.22 4.83 -18.86
N LEU A 34 -13.55 3.87 -18.21
CA LEU A 34 -14.19 2.78 -17.46
C LEU A 34 -15.17 3.31 -16.40
N GLN A 35 -14.81 4.38 -15.71
CA GLN A 35 -15.68 5.01 -14.71
C GLN A 35 -16.92 5.65 -15.33
N ARG A 36 -16.77 6.30 -16.50
CA ARG A 36 -17.89 6.95 -17.20
C ARG A 36 -18.89 5.96 -17.77
N ILE A 37 -18.43 4.78 -18.19
CA ILE A 37 -19.32 3.74 -18.72
C ILE A 37 -20.06 2.97 -17.62
N GLY A 38 -19.60 3.04 -16.35
CA GLY A 38 -20.29 2.45 -15.21
C GLY A 38 -19.53 1.31 -14.52
N ALA A 39 -18.22 1.15 -14.73
CA ALA A 39 -17.45 0.20 -13.95
C ALA A 39 -17.39 0.64 -12.47
N HIS A 40 -17.80 -0.26 -11.57
CA HIS A 40 -17.93 0.01 -10.13
C HIS A 40 -16.58 0.10 -9.43
N HIS A 41 -15.67 -0.82 -9.75
CA HIS A 41 -14.37 -0.91 -9.12
C HIS A 41 -13.27 -0.88 -10.18
N ILE A 42 -12.35 0.08 -10.07
CA ILE A 42 -11.28 0.27 -11.05
C ILE A 42 -9.94 0.18 -10.34
N ILE A 43 -9.11 -0.77 -10.77
CA ILE A 43 -7.76 -0.97 -10.23
C ILE A 43 -6.72 -0.48 -11.24
N ASN A 44 -5.66 0.16 -10.76
CA ASN A 44 -4.49 0.51 -11.55
C ASN A 44 -3.21 -0.01 -10.89
N ALA A 45 -3.04 -1.34 -10.94
CA ALA A 45 -2.00 -2.05 -10.20
C ALA A 45 -0.58 -1.56 -10.54
N GLU A 46 -0.30 -1.29 -11.81
CA GLU A 46 1.00 -0.81 -12.25
C GLU A 46 1.31 0.60 -11.73
N THR A 47 0.33 1.51 -11.74
CA THR A 47 0.53 2.87 -11.22
C THR A 47 0.67 2.84 -9.70
N ASP A 48 -0.11 2.03 -9.00
CA ASP A 48 -0.08 1.94 -7.54
C ASP A 48 1.21 1.27 -7.06
N ALA A 49 1.65 0.20 -7.75
CA ALA A 49 2.94 -0.42 -7.52
C ALA A 49 4.09 0.53 -7.88
N GLY A 50 3.99 1.26 -8.99
CA GLY A 50 4.97 2.26 -9.40
C GLY A 50 5.14 3.39 -8.40
N LYS A 51 4.04 3.91 -7.84
CA LYS A 51 4.08 4.90 -6.74
C LYS A 51 4.76 4.34 -5.50
N ARG A 52 4.42 3.09 -5.11
CA ARG A 52 5.03 2.44 -3.94
C ARG A 52 6.54 2.25 -4.14
N VAL A 53 6.95 1.73 -5.29
CA VAL A 53 8.38 1.56 -5.63
C VAL A 53 9.10 2.90 -5.71
N GLY A 54 8.51 3.91 -6.37
CA GLY A 54 9.08 5.25 -6.45
C GLY A 54 9.28 5.87 -5.06
N HIS A 55 8.33 5.69 -4.15
CA HIS A 55 8.45 6.15 -2.77
C HIS A 55 9.52 5.38 -1.98
N LEU A 56 9.64 4.06 -2.16
CA LEU A 56 10.70 3.24 -1.55
C LEU A 56 12.10 3.68 -2.00
N VAL A 57 12.25 4.00 -3.29
CA VAL A 57 13.53 4.47 -3.87
C VAL A 57 13.83 5.91 -3.45
N ALA A 58 12.81 6.76 -3.28
CA ALA A 58 12.95 8.15 -2.85
C ALA A 58 13.30 8.32 -1.35
N GLY A 59 13.21 7.26 -0.55
CA GLY A 59 13.83 7.18 0.76
C GLY A 59 12.87 7.33 1.95
N ASN A 60 13.07 6.42 2.91
CA ASN A 60 12.69 6.40 4.33
C ASN A 60 11.36 5.78 4.82
N TYR A 61 10.47 5.27 3.98
CA TYR A 61 9.27 4.55 4.46
C TYR A 61 9.18 3.16 3.85
N LEU A 62 9.23 2.13 4.70
CA LEU A 62 9.34 0.73 4.29
C LEU A 62 8.02 0.13 3.79
N ASP A 63 6.87 0.60 4.26
CA ASP A 63 5.53 0.22 3.80
C ASP A 63 4.52 1.25 4.35
N TYR A 64 3.50 1.62 3.58
CA TYR A 64 2.43 2.52 3.97
C TYR A 64 1.08 1.88 3.65
N ILE A 65 0.16 1.90 4.63
CA ILE A 65 -1.22 1.47 4.49
C ILE A 65 -2.11 2.65 4.87
N GLU A 66 -2.85 3.17 3.90
CA GLU A 66 -3.97 4.10 4.15
C GLU A 66 -5.09 3.31 4.78
N ILE A 67 -5.47 3.68 5.99
CA ILE A 67 -6.68 3.22 6.62
C ILE A 67 -7.71 4.31 6.37
N ASP A 68 -8.91 3.92 5.93
CA ASP A 68 -10.00 4.87 5.70
C ASP A 68 -10.27 5.66 7.00
N GLY A 69 -10.06 6.99 6.98
CA GLY A 69 -10.10 7.85 8.16
C GLY A 69 -8.90 8.81 8.30
N PRO A 70 -8.75 9.50 9.45
CA PRO A 70 -7.70 10.51 9.66
C PRO A 70 -6.33 9.92 10.02
N TYR A 71 -6.16 8.60 9.99
CA TYR A 71 -4.96 7.92 10.48
C TYR A 71 -4.31 7.09 9.40
N ASN A 72 -2.98 7.14 9.34
CA ASN A 72 -2.20 6.34 8.43
C ASN A 72 -1.20 5.47 9.20
N VAL A 73 -1.01 4.24 8.74
CA VAL A 73 -0.02 3.33 9.33
C VAL A 73 1.19 3.27 8.42
N VAL A 74 2.33 3.69 8.97
CA VAL A 74 3.64 3.65 8.32
C VAL A 74 4.55 2.65 9.02
N LYS A 75 5.29 1.89 8.23
CA LYS A 75 6.44 1.12 8.68
C LYS A 75 7.70 1.91 8.39
N ILE A 76 8.46 2.19 9.43
CA ILE A 76 9.71 2.96 9.36
C ILE A 76 10.87 2.14 9.89
N HIS A 77 12.09 2.53 9.52
CA HIS A 77 13.28 2.08 10.24
C HIS A 77 13.30 2.70 11.63
N THR A 78 13.81 1.97 12.63
CA THR A 78 13.97 2.49 13.99
C THR A 78 14.89 3.73 13.94
N PRO A 79 14.43 4.91 14.36
CA PRO A 79 15.24 6.10 14.34
C PRO A 79 16.36 6.01 15.37
N LEU A 80 17.54 6.60 15.08
CA LEU A 80 18.74 6.47 15.91
C LEU A 80 18.52 6.83 17.38
N TYR A 81 17.68 7.82 17.67
CA TYR A 81 17.38 8.24 19.05
C TYR A 81 16.56 7.22 19.86
N ALA A 82 15.89 6.29 19.18
CA ALA A 82 15.05 5.26 19.80
C ALA A 82 15.77 3.90 19.90
N VAL A 83 16.96 3.76 19.29
CA VAL A 83 17.72 2.50 19.32
C VAL A 83 18.16 2.19 20.75
N GLY A 84 17.84 0.99 21.22
CA GLY A 84 18.24 0.49 22.55
C GLY A 84 17.50 1.12 23.73
N ARG A 85 16.44 1.89 23.49
CA ARG A 85 15.59 2.49 24.54
C ARG A 85 14.22 1.83 24.58
N ASN A 86 13.56 1.86 25.74
CA ASN A 86 12.17 1.46 25.82
C ASN A 86 11.28 2.50 25.13
N ILE A 87 10.16 2.05 24.56
CA ILE A 87 9.17 2.94 23.92
C ILE A 87 8.68 4.01 24.89
N GLU A 88 8.51 3.66 26.17
CA GLU A 88 8.09 4.57 27.24
C GLU A 88 9.07 5.73 27.42
N ASP A 89 10.37 5.47 27.34
CA ASP A 89 11.42 6.49 27.50
C ASP A 89 11.54 7.42 26.28
N VAL A 90 11.12 6.95 25.11
CA VAL A 90 11.22 7.70 23.86
C VAL A 90 10.07 8.69 23.70
N GLN A 91 8.94 8.45 24.37
CA GLN A 91 7.75 9.32 24.39
C GLN A 91 7.33 9.77 22.97
N VAL A 92 7.29 8.81 22.04
CA VAL A 92 7.06 9.09 20.60
C VAL A 92 5.70 9.75 20.36
N HIS A 93 4.70 9.38 21.16
CA HIS A 93 3.36 9.94 21.09
C HIS A 93 3.35 11.41 21.51
N ASP A 94 3.89 11.73 22.68
CA ASP A 94 3.89 13.10 23.22
C ASP A 94 4.75 14.03 22.36
N LYS A 95 5.85 13.51 21.81
CA LYS A 95 6.82 14.32 21.07
C LYS A 95 6.44 14.55 19.61
N TYR A 96 5.79 13.58 18.96
CA TYR A 96 5.56 13.60 17.50
C TYR A 96 4.12 13.29 17.10
N GLY A 97 3.22 13.01 18.04
CA GLY A 97 1.85 12.58 17.74
C GLY A 97 1.76 11.21 17.09
N VAL A 98 2.80 10.38 17.22
CA VAL A 98 2.88 9.05 16.58
C VAL A 98 2.73 7.96 17.63
N THR A 99 1.83 7.02 17.37
CA THR A 99 1.65 5.84 18.22
C THR A 99 2.30 4.62 17.59
N ALA A 100 3.21 3.97 18.33
CA ALA A 100 3.82 2.72 17.90
C ALA A 100 2.80 1.57 18.04
N VAL A 101 2.41 0.97 16.91
CA VAL A 101 1.42 -0.13 16.88
C VAL A 101 2.07 -1.53 16.88
N GLY A 102 3.38 -1.62 16.64
CA GLY A 102 4.11 -2.89 16.68
C GLY A 102 5.58 -2.74 16.32
N ILE A 103 6.42 -3.65 16.83
CA ILE A 103 7.85 -3.73 16.51
C ILE A 103 8.11 -5.06 15.81
N LYS A 104 8.83 -5.02 14.68
CA LYS A 104 9.36 -6.23 14.04
C LYS A 104 10.77 -6.49 14.58
N ALA A 105 10.92 -7.52 15.41
CA ALA A 105 12.24 -7.97 15.84
C ALA A 105 13.08 -8.42 14.64
N PRO A 106 14.41 -8.23 14.67
CA PRO A 106 15.30 -8.80 13.67
C PRO A 106 15.08 -10.32 13.62
N ALA A 107 15.00 -10.88 12.41
CA ALA A 107 14.87 -12.31 12.23
C ALA A 107 16.08 -12.97 12.92
N ARG A 108 15.84 -13.67 14.04
CA ARG A 108 16.87 -14.43 14.73
C ARG A 108 17.32 -15.53 13.79
N ASN A 109 18.44 -15.33 13.11
CA ASN A 109 19.17 -16.40 12.45
C ASN A 109 19.62 -17.38 13.55
N SER A 110 18.84 -18.44 13.74
CA SER A 110 19.22 -19.59 14.54
C SER A 110 20.33 -20.36 13.82
N SER A 111 21.54 -19.80 13.84
CA SER A 111 22.78 -20.50 13.54
C SER A 111 23.77 -20.25 14.66
N THR A 112 23.42 -20.68 15.87
CA THR A 112 24.39 -20.94 16.93
C THR A 112 24.41 -22.45 17.12
N VAL A 113 25.33 -23.10 16.41
CA VAL A 113 25.72 -24.49 16.69
C VAL A 113 26.33 -24.50 18.10
N PRO A 114 25.87 -25.36 19.03
CA PRO A 114 26.51 -25.48 20.33
C PRO A 114 27.91 -26.09 20.14
N ARG A 115 28.93 -25.39 20.66
CA ARG A 115 30.28 -25.96 20.82
C ARG A 115 30.31 -26.66 22.19
N ASN A 116 30.55 -27.97 22.15
CA ASN A 116 31.05 -28.75 23.28
C ASN A 116 32.46 -28.30 23.66
#